data_AF-A0A8X7BC64-F1
#
_entry.id   AF-A0A8X7BC64-F1
#
_cell.length_a   1.000
_cell.length_b   1.000
_cell.length_c   1.000
_cell.angle_alpha   90.00
_cell.angle_beta   90.00
_cell.angle_gamma   90.00
#
_symmetry.space_group_name_H-M   'P 1'
#
loop_
_entity.id
_entity.type
_entity.pdbx_description
1 polymer ?
#
loop_
_entity_poly.entity_id
_entity_poly.type
_entity_poly.pdbx_seq_one_letter_code
_entity_poly.pdbx_strand_id
1 'polypeptide(L)'
;MGKEHGRFFTVTPFFPHQASAEDKWSLEDASAAWHLFSSIKMVPKICAIFLLLATLCSVVSCKTWNNQTVERPVLVGAFNIQNLGVSKMNNKTVMDIIKKILLRYDMVLIQEVVTMKPELMENLVSDLNKLYRQKDSKYMMQISDRVGRGNIKEQYAYIYRNDKFKFLSGHIFPDHLDDFMRPPYIAHFATPTLRDLDSMVFIGIHTQPKYAANETSALARVYDYAVKTFKQENVMLMGDMNAACSNVRISDWDSIELWKRPEFTWLITHDFDTTLSTNCCPYDRIIIAGDELEDAVIRESVGPFKYRDLYGISTDMALAVSDHWPVEVKLRGGTSKAASVNLEPSLCLIIHDVRSKSIPSQLLSQKSTFGFQIQNNQISTELYSESSNGTSSSTIYALCNPDINS
;
A
#
# COMPACT_ATOMS: atom_id res chain seq x y z
N MET A 1 23.36 -37.62 -9.71
CA MET A 1 22.69 -38.01 -8.45
C MET A 1 22.57 -36.77 -7.58
N GLY A 2 21.36 -36.38 -7.21
CA GLY A 2 21.08 -35.25 -6.34
C GLY A 2 19.57 -35.05 -6.28
N LYS A 3 18.94 -35.66 -5.29
CA LYS A 3 17.48 -35.79 -5.14
C LYS A 3 16.84 -34.43 -4.82
N GLU A 4 15.76 -34.10 -5.52
CA GLU A 4 14.80 -33.08 -5.10
C GLU A 4 14.13 -33.49 -3.79
N HIS A 5 14.15 -32.60 -2.80
CA HIS A 5 13.31 -32.73 -1.61
C HIS A 5 11.98 -32.02 -1.85
N GLY A 6 10.98 -32.77 -2.33
CA GLY A 6 9.59 -32.37 -2.20
C GLY A 6 9.22 -32.29 -0.72
N ARG A 7 8.75 -31.12 -0.27
CA ARG A 7 8.19 -30.95 1.08
C ARG A 7 6.67 -31.01 0.99
N PHE A 8 6.10 -31.91 1.78
CA PHE A 8 4.68 -32.19 1.88
C PHE A 8 3.97 -31.06 2.64
N PHE A 9 2.83 -30.62 2.12
CA PHE A 9 1.83 -29.85 2.86
C PHE A 9 0.85 -30.85 3.49
N THR A 10 0.69 -30.81 4.80
CA THR A 10 -0.37 -31.57 5.48
C THR A 10 -1.65 -30.73 5.45
N VAL A 11 -2.65 -31.21 4.71
CA VAL A 11 -4.02 -30.72 4.75
C VAL A 11 -4.82 -31.74 5.54
N THR A 12 -5.35 -31.36 6.70
CA THR A 12 -6.31 -32.18 7.46
C THR A 12 -7.72 -31.70 7.16
N PRO A 13 -8.51 -32.42 6.34
CA PRO A 13 -9.93 -32.16 6.20
C PRO A 13 -10.68 -32.72 7.42
N PHE A 14 -11.58 -31.92 7.99
CA PHE A 14 -12.54 -32.37 9.00
C PHE A 14 -13.87 -32.63 8.28
N PHE A 15 -14.32 -33.89 8.26
CA PHE A 15 -15.63 -34.29 7.73
C PHE A 15 -16.53 -34.73 8.90
N PRO A 16 -17.74 -34.17 9.06
CA PRO A 16 -18.73 -34.76 9.95
C PRO A 16 -19.26 -36.07 9.35
N HIS A 17 -19.30 -37.12 10.17
CA HIS A 17 -19.74 -38.47 9.84
C HIS A 17 -21.07 -38.54 9.06
N GLN A 18 -21.10 -39.34 7.99
CA GLN A 18 -22.33 -39.85 7.39
C GLN A 18 -22.36 -41.39 7.40
N ALA A 19 -23.58 -41.90 7.55
CA ALA A 19 -23.98 -43.27 7.81
C ALA A 19 -23.57 -44.29 6.72
N SER A 20 -23.47 -45.54 7.18
CA SER A 20 -23.17 -46.75 6.41
C SER A 20 -24.19 -47.03 5.32
N ALA A 21 -23.69 -47.44 4.15
CA ALA A 21 -24.45 -48.02 3.05
C ALA A 21 -24.46 -49.55 3.15
N GLU A 22 -25.63 -50.17 3.03
CA GLU A 22 -25.81 -51.49 2.43
C GLU A 22 -27.11 -51.46 1.63
N ASP A 23 -27.03 -51.74 0.33
CA ASP A 23 -27.96 -52.65 -0.36
C ASP A 23 -27.50 -52.91 -1.80
N LYS A 24 -27.23 -54.20 -2.08
CA LYS A 24 -26.84 -54.73 -3.40
C LYS A 24 -28.09 -54.95 -4.25
N TRP A 25 -28.11 -54.38 -5.45
CA TRP A 25 -29.12 -54.69 -6.47
C TRP A 25 -28.68 -55.89 -7.32
N SER A 26 -29.60 -56.83 -7.56
CA SER A 26 -29.38 -58.01 -8.40
C SER A 26 -29.82 -57.75 -9.85
N LEU A 27 -29.21 -58.47 -10.80
CA LEU A 27 -29.38 -58.30 -12.26
C LEU A 27 -30.76 -58.72 -12.81
N GLU A 28 -31.69 -59.17 -11.97
CA GLU A 28 -33.03 -59.58 -12.42
C GLU A 28 -34.05 -58.43 -12.47
N ASP A 29 -33.80 -57.31 -11.78
CA ASP A 29 -34.71 -56.14 -11.75
C ASP A 29 -34.60 -55.25 -13.00
N ALA A 30 -33.52 -55.38 -13.78
CA ALA A 30 -33.27 -54.56 -14.97
C ALA A 30 -34.13 -54.98 -16.18
N SER A 31 -34.60 -56.23 -16.23
CA SER A 31 -35.39 -56.77 -17.35
C SER A 31 -36.87 -56.36 -17.30
N ALA A 32 -37.41 -56.09 -16.11
CA ALA A 32 -38.80 -55.64 -15.95
C ALA A 32 -38.96 -54.15 -16.26
N ALA A 33 -37.93 -53.33 -15.99
CA ALA A 33 -37.95 -51.90 -16.30
C ALA A 33 -37.95 -51.63 -17.82
N TRP A 34 -37.25 -52.45 -18.61
CA TRP A 34 -37.11 -52.21 -20.05
C TRP A 34 -38.42 -52.37 -20.85
N HIS A 35 -39.33 -53.24 -20.40
CA HIS A 35 -40.64 -53.43 -21.05
C HIS A 35 -41.68 -52.37 -20.67
N LEU A 36 -41.51 -51.64 -19.56
CA LEU A 36 -42.39 -50.52 -19.21
C LEU A 36 -42.04 -49.23 -20.00
N PHE A 37 -40.78 -49.07 -20.42
CA PHE A 37 -40.31 -47.87 -21.11
C PHE A 37 -40.57 -47.85 -22.63
N SER A 38 -40.85 -49.00 -23.28
CA SER A 38 -41.07 -49.05 -24.73
C SER A 38 -42.46 -48.56 -25.20
N SER A 39 -43.38 -48.31 -24.28
CA SER A 39 -44.80 -48.02 -24.61
C SER A 39 -45.19 -46.55 -24.48
N ILE A 40 -44.27 -45.66 -24.08
CA ILE A 40 -44.59 -44.25 -23.81
C ILE A 40 -43.97 -43.36 -24.90
N LYS A 41 -44.69 -43.18 -26.01
CA LYS A 41 -44.31 -42.31 -27.15
C LYS A 41 -44.18 -40.80 -26.83
N MET A 42 -44.24 -40.39 -25.56
CA MET A 42 -44.15 -38.99 -25.11
C MET A 42 -42.87 -38.64 -24.33
N VAL A 43 -42.04 -39.61 -23.94
CA VAL A 43 -40.84 -39.35 -23.11
C VAL A 43 -39.70 -38.64 -23.86
N PRO A 44 -39.39 -38.92 -25.15
CA PRO A 44 -38.23 -38.30 -25.78
C PRO A 44 -38.38 -36.78 -25.96
N LYS A 45 -39.60 -36.30 -26.18
CA LYS A 45 -39.89 -34.87 -26.35
C LYS A 45 -39.87 -34.12 -25.02
N ILE A 46 -40.38 -34.72 -23.95
CA ILE A 46 -40.37 -34.11 -22.61
C ILE A 46 -38.94 -34.11 -22.04
N CYS A 47 -38.17 -35.19 -22.20
CA CYS A 47 -36.76 -35.21 -21.83
C CYS A 47 -35.92 -34.23 -22.66
N ALA A 48 -36.19 -34.09 -23.97
CA ALA A 48 -35.52 -33.08 -24.80
C ALA A 48 -35.88 -31.65 -24.37
N ILE A 49 -37.14 -31.39 -23.99
CA ILE A 49 -37.55 -30.09 -23.44
C ILE A 49 -36.94 -29.84 -22.06
N PHE A 50 -36.82 -30.85 -21.19
CA PHE A 50 -36.14 -30.73 -19.91
C PHE A 50 -34.63 -30.57 -20.06
N LEU A 51 -33.99 -31.22 -21.05
CA LEU A 51 -32.58 -31.00 -21.39
C LEU A 51 -32.37 -29.64 -22.06
N LEU A 52 -33.29 -29.16 -22.89
CA LEU A 52 -33.27 -27.79 -23.43
C LEU A 52 -33.50 -26.76 -22.31
N LEU A 53 -34.44 -26.96 -21.41
CA LEU A 53 -34.67 -26.09 -20.26
C LEU A 53 -33.51 -26.17 -19.26
N ALA A 54 -32.90 -27.33 -19.03
CA ALA A 54 -31.74 -27.50 -18.18
C ALA A 54 -30.49 -26.89 -18.82
N THR A 55 -30.33 -26.96 -20.15
CA THR A 55 -29.26 -26.28 -20.87
C THR A 55 -29.49 -24.77 -20.96
N LEU A 56 -30.74 -24.29 -21.09
CA LEU A 56 -31.14 -22.88 -20.98
C LEU A 56 -31.03 -22.35 -19.54
N CYS A 57 -31.24 -23.18 -18.52
CA CYS A 57 -31.00 -22.86 -17.11
C CYS A 57 -29.52 -23.00 -16.71
N SER A 58 -28.74 -23.81 -17.43
CA SER A 58 -27.27 -23.88 -17.29
C SER A 58 -26.53 -22.86 -18.16
N VAL A 59 -27.24 -22.16 -19.06
CA VAL A 59 -27.01 -20.71 -19.25
C VAL A 59 -27.53 -20.01 -17.99
N VAL A 60 -27.01 -20.42 -16.83
CA VAL A 60 -26.80 -19.51 -15.73
C VAL A 60 -26.15 -18.34 -16.43
N SER A 61 -26.86 -17.23 -16.43
CA SER A 61 -26.28 -15.96 -16.77
C SER A 61 -25.08 -15.89 -15.82
N CYS A 62 -23.91 -16.32 -16.29
CA CYS A 62 -22.66 -15.80 -15.82
C CYS A 62 -22.80 -14.35 -16.26
N LYS A 63 -23.54 -13.58 -15.44
CA LYS A 63 -23.40 -12.15 -15.34
C LYS A 63 -21.91 -12.07 -15.14
N THR A 64 -21.22 -11.82 -16.24
CA THR A 64 -19.82 -11.46 -16.23
C THR A 64 -19.76 -10.43 -15.13
N TRP A 65 -19.17 -10.81 -13.99
CA TRP A 65 -19.03 -9.93 -12.84
C TRP A 65 -18.15 -8.79 -13.32
N ASN A 66 -18.78 -7.78 -13.90
CA ASN A 66 -18.11 -6.71 -14.61
C ASN A 66 -17.64 -5.61 -13.64
N ASN A 67 -17.84 -5.85 -12.34
CA ASN A 67 -17.31 -5.03 -11.26
C ASN A 67 -16.11 -5.77 -10.67
N GLN A 68 -14.96 -5.10 -10.62
CA GLN A 68 -13.77 -5.62 -9.96
C GLN A 68 -14.13 -6.07 -8.53
N THR A 69 -13.99 -7.36 -8.27
CA THR A 69 -14.21 -7.99 -6.97
C THR A 69 -13.22 -7.48 -5.93
N VAL A 70 -11.98 -7.26 -6.35
CA VAL A 70 -10.89 -6.73 -5.54
C VAL A 70 -10.37 -5.46 -6.20
N GLU A 71 -10.31 -4.37 -5.44
CA GLU A 71 -9.68 -3.14 -5.87
C GLU A 71 -8.20 -3.39 -6.14
N ARG A 72 -7.67 -2.85 -7.24
CA ARG A 72 -6.23 -2.94 -7.50
C ARG A 72 -5.46 -2.19 -6.40
N PRO A 73 -4.17 -2.53 -6.17
CA PRO A 73 -3.33 -1.74 -5.29
C PRO A 73 -3.27 -0.26 -5.68
N VAL A 74 -3.20 0.60 -4.67
CA VAL A 74 -3.15 2.06 -4.79
C VAL A 74 -1.70 2.52 -4.69
N LEU A 75 -1.20 3.25 -5.70
CA LEU A 75 0.19 3.75 -5.70
C LEU A 75 0.26 5.13 -5.06
N VAL A 76 1.05 5.25 -4.00
CA VAL A 76 1.30 6.48 -3.25
C VAL A 76 2.78 6.85 -3.35
N GLY A 77 3.11 8.13 -3.40
CA GLY A 77 4.51 8.56 -3.36
C GLY A 77 4.74 10.02 -3.00
N ALA A 78 6.01 10.39 -2.94
CA ALA A 78 6.45 11.77 -2.79
C ALA A 78 7.54 12.07 -3.83
N PHE A 79 7.53 13.31 -4.34
CA PHE A 79 8.46 13.75 -5.36
C PHE A 79 8.87 15.21 -5.12
N ASN A 80 10.13 15.42 -4.72
CA ASN A 80 10.76 16.71 -4.86
C ASN A 80 11.00 16.98 -6.36
N ILE A 81 10.28 17.96 -6.93
CA ILE A 81 10.48 18.41 -8.30
C ILE A 81 11.26 19.73 -8.22
N GLN A 82 12.58 19.62 -8.31
CA GLN A 82 13.51 20.72 -8.09
C GLN A 82 13.03 22.03 -8.74
N ASN A 83 12.84 23.07 -7.94
CA ASN A 83 12.47 24.41 -8.39
C ASN A 83 11.29 24.39 -9.40
N LEU A 84 10.14 23.82 -9.01
CA LEU A 84 8.93 23.77 -9.83
C LEU A 84 8.29 25.16 -9.94
N GLY A 85 8.94 26.01 -10.73
CA GLY A 85 8.58 27.39 -11.02
C GLY A 85 8.21 27.62 -12.48
N VAL A 86 7.97 28.90 -12.81
CA VAL A 86 7.48 29.33 -14.13
C VAL A 86 8.38 28.84 -15.29
N SER A 87 9.70 28.92 -15.14
CA SER A 87 10.64 28.49 -16.19
C SER A 87 10.50 27.00 -16.50
N LYS A 88 10.49 26.15 -15.46
CA LYS A 88 10.32 24.70 -15.60
C LYS A 88 8.95 24.33 -16.16
N MET A 89 7.89 24.96 -15.65
CA MET A 89 6.51 24.71 -16.08
C MET A 89 6.21 25.15 -17.51
N ASN A 90 6.96 26.10 -18.07
CA ASN A 90 6.84 26.49 -19.47
C ASN A 90 7.68 25.63 -20.42
N ASN A 91 8.57 24.78 -19.89
CA ASN A 91 9.33 23.83 -20.70
C ASN A 91 8.46 22.61 -21.01
N LYS A 92 7.92 22.55 -22.23
CA LYS A 92 7.02 21.48 -22.68
C LYS A 92 7.62 20.09 -22.53
N THR A 93 8.88 19.89 -22.92
CA THR A 93 9.54 18.58 -22.86
C THR A 93 9.69 18.09 -21.42
N VAL A 94 10.12 18.96 -20.52
CA VAL A 94 10.23 18.64 -19.08
C VAL A 94 8.85 18.35 -18.49
N MET A 95 7.86 19.17 -18.80
CA MET A 95 6.50 18.98 -18.30
C MET A 95 5.83 17.73 -18.85
N ASP A 96 6.12 17.30 -20.07
CA ASP A 96 5.62 16.03 -20.60
C ASP A 96 6.17 14.83 -19.82
N ILE A 97 7.43 14.88 -19.40
CA ILE A 97 8.02 13.86 -18.52
C ILE A 97 7.39 13.92 -17.12
N ILE A 98 7.28 15.11 -16.52
CA ILE A 98 6.64 15.29 -15.21
C ILE A 98 5.21 14.73 -15.24
N LYS A 99 4.39 15.09 -16.23
CA LYS A 99 3.03 14.55 -16.39
C LYS A 99 3.04 13.03 -16.51
N LYS A 100 3.97 12.45 -17.29
CA LYS A 100 4.11 10.99 -17.42
C LYS A 100 4.46 10.32 -16.08
N ILE A 101 5.30 10.94 -15.26
CA ILE A 101 5.61 10.47 -13.90
C ILE A 101 4.35 10.55 -13.03
N LEU A 102 3.69 11.72 -12.97
CA LEU A 102 2.54 11.95 -12.10
C LEU A 102 1.34 11.06 -12.44
N LEU A 103 1.12 10.75 -13.72
CA LEU A 103 0.04 9.85 -14.18
C LEU A 103 0.10 8.42 -13.63
N ARG A 104 1.23 8.02 -13.02
CA ARG A 104 1.38 6.71 -12.36
C ARG A 104 0.64 6.63 -11.03
N TYR A 105 0.56 7.76 -10.33
CA TYR A 105 0.20 7.80 -8.91
C TYR A 105 -1.30 7.93 -8.70
N ASP A 106 -1.81 7.25 -7.69
CA ASP A 106 -3.15 7.51 -7.17
C ASP A 106 -3.14 8.65 -6.15
N MET A 107 -2.01 8.84 -5.44
CA MET A 107 -1.69 9.97 -4.57
C MET A 107 -0.20 10.30 -4.69
N VAL A 108 0.15 11.56 -4.88
CA VAL A 108 1.54 12.00 -4.86
C VAL A 108 1.69 13.36 -4.17
N LEU A 109 2.62 13.45 -3.24
CA LEU A 109 3.11 14.71 -2.71
C LEU A 109 4.15 15.31 -3.67
N ILE A 110 3.93 16.54 -4.10
CA ILE A 110 4.90 17.35 -4.85
C ILE A 110 5.47 18.41 -3.92
N GLN A 111 6.79 18.58 -3.97
CA GLN A 111 7.55 19.55 -3.17
C GLN A 111 8.31 20.52 -4.09
N GLU A 112 8.89 21.57 -3.50
CA GLU A 112 9.54 22.66 -4.23
C GLU A 112 8.63 23.38 -5.26
N VAL A 113 7.34 23.48 -4.95
CA VAL A 113 6.42 24.30 -5.74
C VAL A 113 6.69 25.77 -5.43
N VAL A 114 7.53 26.41 -6.26
CA VAL A 114 7.93 27.81 -6.05
C VAL A 114 7.18 28.81 -6.92
N THR A 115 6.45 28.35 -7.95
CA THR A 115 5.65 29.26 -8.79
C THR A 115 4.70 30.10 -7.95
N MET A 116 4.59 31.39 -8.24
CA MET A 116 3.59 32.29 -7.65
C MET A 116 2.32 32.40 -8.51
N LYS A 117 2.27 31.67 -9.62
CA LYS A 117 1.18 31.65 -10.60
C LYS A 117 0.30 30.43 -10.36
N PRO A 118 -0.82 30.55 -9.64
CA PRO A 118 -1.69 29.41 -9.34
C PRO A 118 -2.20 28.71 -10.61
N GLU A 119 -2.41 29.47 -11.69
CA GLU A 119 -2.88 28.95 -12.97
C GLU A 119 -1.95 27.88 -13.57
N LEU A 120 -0.65 27.89 -13.25
CA LEU A 120 0.28 26.87 -13.75
C LEU A 120 0.06 25.50 -13.09
N MET A 121 -0.26 25.48 -11.79
CA MET A 121 -0.61 24.24 -11.07
C MET A 121 -2.00 23.74 -11.49
N GLU A 122 -2.95 24.65 -11.68
CA GLU A 122 -4.29 24.31 -12.21
C GLU A 122 -4.20 23.72 -13.61
N ASN A 123 -3.37 24.31 -14.48
CA ASN A 123 -3.11 23.79 -15.83
C ASN A 123 -2.44 22.42 -15.81
N LEU A 124 -1.51 22.16 -14.88
CA LEU A 124 -0.92 20.84 -14.69
C LEU A 124 -2.01 19.79 -14.41
N VAL A 125 -2.89 20.04 -13.43
CA VAL A 125 -3.98 19.12 -13.09
C VAL A 125 -4.97 18.96 -14.26
N SER A 126 -5.28 20.05 -14.97
CA SER A 126 -6.12 20.03 -16.16
C SER A 126 -5.52 19.14 -17.25
N ASP A 127 -4.22 19.25 -17.50
CA ASP A 127 -3.52 18.43 -18.47
C ASP A 127 -3.43 16.96 -18.06
N LEU A 128 -3.22 16.66 -16.77
CA LEU A 128 -3.32 15.30 -16.24
C LEU A 128 -4.72 14.72 -16.53
N ASN A 129 -5.78 15.49 -16.30
CA ASN A 129 -7.15 15.06 -16.57
C ASN A 129 -7.50 14.89 -18.06
N LYS A 130 -6.86 15.65 -18.95
CA LYS A 130 -7.00 15.45 -20.41
C LYS A 130 -6.33 14.17 -20.89
N LEU A 131 -5.18 13.84 -20.30
CA LEU A 131 -4.42 12.63 -20.59
C LEU A 131 -5.06 11.39 -19.94
N TYR A 132 -5.57 11.55 -18.73
CA TYR A 132 -6.24 10.53 -17.93
C TYR A 132 -7.71 10.37 -18.34
N ARG A 133 -7.96 9.74 -19.49
CA ARG A 133 -9.30 9.57 -20.08
C ARG A 133 -10.16 8.50 -19.37
N GLN A 134 -10.30 8.57 -18.05
CA GLN A 134 -11.28 7.76 -17.32
C GLN A 134 -12.55 8.55 -17.05
N LYS A 135 -13.70 7.91 -17.31
CA LYS A 135 -15.00 8.57 -17.27
C LYS A 135 -15.39 9.05 -15.87
N ASP A 136 -15.07 8.24 -14.86
CA ASP A 136 -15.57 8.40 -13.48
C ASP A 136 -14.44 8.71 -12.46
N SER A 137 -13.25 9.05 -12.95
CA SER A 137 -12.09 9.36 -12.11
C SER A 137 -11.30 10.53 -12.67
N LYS A 138 -10.94 11.46 -11.81
CA LYS A 138 -10.14 12.65 -12.12
C LYS A 138 -9.08 12.89 -11.06
N TYR A 139 -7.98 13.48 -11.47
CA TYR A 139 -7.01 14.11 -10.59
C TYR A 139 -7.56 15.39 -9.99
N MET A 140 -7.38 15.51 -8.69
CA MET A 140 -7.66 16.66 -7.84
C MET A 140 -6.34 17.12 -7.21
N MET A 141 -6.32 18.33 -6.69
CA MET A 141 -5.15 18.88 -6.00
C MET A 141 -5.56 19.56 -4.71
N GLN A 142 -4.79 19.31 -3.65
CA GLN A 142 -4.74 20.15 -2.45
C GLN A 142 -3.35 20.76 -2.37
N ILE A 143 -3.28 22.09 -2.39
CA ILE A 143 -2.02 22.84 -2.33
C ILE A 143 -1.99 23.65 -1.04
N SER A 144 -0.86 23.62 -0.33
CA SER A 144 -0.70 24.31 0.94
C SER A 144 -0.51 25.81 0.78
N ASP A 145 -0.59 26.55 1.88
CA ASP A 145 -0.01 27.90 1.94
C ASP A 145 1.50 27.87 1.67
N ARG A 146 2.05 29.02 1.26
CA ARG A 146 3.49 29.18 1.03
C ARG A 146 4.25 29.21 2.36
N VAL A 147 5.16 28.26 2.55
CA VAL A 147 5.99 28.11 3.75
C VAL A 147 7.48 28.26 3.42
N GLY A 148 8.28 28.62 4.42
CA GLY A 148 9.70 28.93 4.25
C GLY A 148 10.11 30.16 5.05
N ARG A 149 11.22 30.06 5.80
CA ARG A 149 11.86 31.24 6.38
C ARG A 149 12.56 32.05 5.29
N GLY A 150 12.48 33.38 5.39
CA GLY A 150 13.07 34.30 4.41
C GLY A 150 12.19 34.54 3.17
N ASN A 151 12.85 34.90 2.07
CA ASN A 151 12.17 35.42 0.87
C ASN A 151 11.72 34.32 -0.10
N ILE A 152 12.43 33.18 -0.12
CA ILE A 152 12.11 32.07 -1.00
C ILE A 152 11.21 31.13 -0.22
N LYS A 153 9.95 31.03 -0.65
CA LYS A 153 8.94 30.15 -0.07
C LYS A 153 8.54 29.08 -1.09
N GLU A 154 8.14 27.93 -0.57
CA GLU A 154 7.67 26.78 -1.32
C GLU A 154 6.25 26.42 -0.90
N GLN A 155 5.56 25.62 -1.72
CA GLN A 155 4.30 24.97 -1.37
C GLN A 155 4.44 23.47 -1.49
N TYR A 156 3.62 22.76 -0.72
CA TYR A 156 3.38 21.34 -0.87
C TYR A 156 2.09 21.16 -1.67
N ALA A 157 2.06 20.19 -2.59
CA ALA A 157 0.84 19.86 -3.32
C ALA A 157 0.58 18.35 -3.31
N TYR A 158 -0.55 17.93 -2.76
CA TYR A 158 -1.07 16.59 -2.93
C TYR A 158 -1.90 16.54 -4.22
N ILE A 159 -1.45 15.77 -5.20
CA ILE A 159 -2.23 15.44 -6.40
C ILE A 159 -2.74 14.02 -6.26
N TYR A 160 -4.04 13.82 -6.38
CA TYR A 160 -4.67 12.54 -6.09
C TYR A 160 -5.90 12.27 -6.95
N ARG A 161 -6.21 11.00 -7.11
CA ARG A 161 -7.40 10.53 -7.79
C ARG A 161 -8.62 10.56 -6.88
N ASN A 162 -9.67 11.23 -7.32
CA ASN A 162 -10.89 11.41 -6.53
C ASN A 162 -11.68 10.12 -6.27
N ASP A 163 -11.50 9.06 -7.06
CA ASP A 163 -12.10 7.75 -6.82
C ASP A 163 -11.33 6.93 -5.78
N LYS A 164 -10.06 7.28 -5.52
CA LYS A 164 -9.19 6.58 -4.56
C LYS A 164 -9.07 7.30 -3.22
N PHE A 165 -9.07 8.63 -3.24
CA PHE A 165 -8.96 9.46 -2.05
C PHE A 165 -10.01 10.57 -2.06
N LYS A 166 -10.58 10.87 -0.89
CA LYS A 166 -11.44 12.04 -0.67
C LYS A 166 -10.81 12.92 0.40
N PHE A 167 -10.46 14.15 0.04
CA PHE A 167 -9.92 15.10 0.99
C PHE A 167 -11.00 15.44 2.03
N LEU A 168 -10.64 15.34 3.31
CA LEU A 168 -11.51 15.66 4.43
C LEU A 168 -11.13 17.02 5.02
N SER A 169 -9.86 17.20 5.36
CA SER A 169 -9.32 18.46 5.89
C SER A 169 -7.79 18.46 5.85
N GLY A 170 -7.18 19.63 5.99
CA GLY A 170 -5.72 19.75 6.02
C GLY A 170 -5.27 21.16 6.34
N HIS A 171 -4.05 21.28 6.83
CA HIS A 171 -3.45 22.56 7.23
C HIS A 171 -1.94 22.41 7.38
N ILE A 172 -1.24 23.54 7.39
CA ILE A 172 0.17 23.61 7.77
C ILE A 172 0.28 23.41 9.29
N PHE A 173 1.23 22.58 9.73
CA PHE A 173 1.52 22.37 11.15
C PHE A 173 1.79 23.71 11.85
N PRO A 174 1.13 24.00 13.00
CA PRO A 174 1.35 25.23 13.74
C PRO A 174 2.69 25.17 14.49
N ASP A 175 3.76 25.56 13.80
CA ASP A 175 5.14 25.50 14.28
C ASP A 175 5.47 26.62 15.28
N HIS A 176 4.91 26.53 16.48
CA HIS A 176 5.13 27.51 17.56
C HIS A 176 6.56 27.50 18.13
N LEU A 177 7.32 26.42 17.90
CA LEU A 177 8.68 26.25 18.38
C LEU A 177 9.74 26.66 17.33
N ASP A 178 9.31 27.03 16.11
CA ASP A 178 10.17 27.35 14.96
C ASP A 178 11.16 26.22 14.62
N ASP A 179 10.70 24.97 14.77
CA ASP A 179 11.51 23.78 14.50
C ASP A 179 11.84 23.63 13.02
N PHE A 180 10.96 24.10 12.12
CA PHE A 180 11.01 23.77 10.70
C PHE A 180 11.33 24.98 9.82
N MET A 181 12.23 24.79 8.85
CA MET A 181 12.39 25.77 7.76
C MET A 181 11.10 25.92 6.96
N ARG A 182 10.43 24.80 6.71
CA ARG A 182 9.14 24.71 6.02
C ARG A 182 8.21 23.80 6.83
N PRO A 183 7.36 24.36 7.72
CA PRO A 183 6.46 23.57 8.54
C PRO A 183 5.65 22.54 7.71
N PRO A 184 5.50 21.29 8.19
CA PRO A 184 4.88 20.22 7.41
C PRO A 184 3.44 20.51 6.97
N TYR A 185 3.05 19.99 5.81
CA TYR A 185 1.65 20.02 5.35
C TYR A 185 0.92 18.73 5.72
N ILE A 186 -0.07 18.84 6.60
CA ILE A 186 -0.86 17.72 7.10
C ILE A 186 -2.20 17.68 6.37
N ALA A 187 -2.56 16.53 5.83
CA ALA A 187 -3.82 16.35 5.11
C ALA A 187 -4.46 14.99 5.40
N HIS A 188 -5.72 15.01 5.82
CA HIS A 188 -6.53 13.84 6.16
C HIS A 188 -7.44 13.48 4.98
N PHE A 189 -7.41 12.21 4.58
CA PHE A 189 -8.19 11.69 3.46
C PHE A 189 -8.98 10.45 3.86
N ALA A 190 -10.21 10.33 3.38
CA ALA A 190 -10.90 9.04 3.33
C ALA A 190 -10.37 8.20 2.17
N THR A 191 -10.32 6.88 2.37
CA THR A 191 -9.69 5.89 1.49
C THR A 191 -10.68 4.77 1.12
N PRO A 192 -11.76 5.08 0.38
CA PRO A 192 -12.89 4.16 0.16
C PRO A 192 -12.57 2.88 -0.63
N THR A 193 -11.33 2.75 -1.11
CA THR A 193 -10.87 1.62 -1.93
C THR A 193 -9.71 0.85 -1.31
N LEU A 194 -9.22 1.26 -0.14
CA LEU A 194 -8.18 0.50 0.58
C LEU A 194 -8.83 -0.57 1.45
N ARG A 195 -8.05 -1.62 1.72
CA ARG A 195 -8.47 -2.72 2.59
C ARG A 195 -8.34 -2.31 4.05
N ASP A 196 -9.42 -2.46 4.82
CA ASP A 196 -9.43 -2.31 6.28
C ASP A 196 -8.84 -0.96 6.77
N LEU A 197 -8.90 0.07 5.92
CA LEU A 197 -8.34 1.40 6.16
C LEU A 197 -9.29 2.44 5.56
N ASP A 198 -10.19 2.99 6.39
CA ASP A 198 -11.25 3.90 5.94
C ASP A 198 -10.76 5.35 5.74
N SER A 199 -9.72 5.74 6.47
CA SER A 199 -9.06 7.03 6.29
C SER A 199 -7.62 6.98 6.78
N MET A 200 -6.79 7.89 6.28
CA MET A 200 -5.41 8.05 6.72
C MET A 200 -4.96 9.51 6.60
N VAL A 201 -3.92 9.86 7.34
CA VAL A 201 -3.31 11.20 7.30
C VAL A 201 -1.98 11.15 6.54
N PHE A 202 -1.76 12.11 5.66
CA PHE A 202 -0.47 12.36 5.04
C PHE A 202 0.20 13.57 5.67
N ILE A 203 1.48 13.44 6.02
CA ILE A 203 2.34 14.53 6.50
C ILE A 203 3.46 14.72 5.48
N GLY A 204 3.42 15.84 4.77
CA GLY A 204 4.39 16.21 3.75
C GLY A 204 5.46 17.14 4.31
N ILE A 205 6.73 16.82 4.09
CA ILE A 205 7.85 17.58 4.66
C ILE A 205 9.05 17.63 3.72
N HIS A 206 9.57 18.83 3.50
CA HIS A 206 10.86 19.09 2.85
C HIS A 206 11.77 19.77 3.87
N THR A 207 12.72 19.04 4.46
CA THR A 207 13.58 19.58 5.53
C THR A 207 14.72 20.43 4.98
N GLN A 208 15.27 21.33 5.79
CA GLN A 208 16.52 22.02 5.42
C GLN A 208 17.73 21.09 5.60
N PRO A 209 18.60 20.91 4.58
CA PRO A 209 19.76 20.00 4.68
C PRO A 209 20.63 20.20 5.93
N LYS A 210 20.89 21.46 6.30
CA LYS A 210 21.71 21.81 7.47
C LYS A 210 21.09 21.39 8.81
N TYR A 211 19.76 21.27 8.89
CA TYR A 211 19.02 20.93 10.11
C TYR A 211 18.20 19.64 9.94
N ALA A 212 18.56 18.80 8.96
CA ALA A 212 17.79 17.62 8.61
C ALA A 212 17.54 16.69 9.81
N ALA A 213 18.55 16.47 10.66
CA ALA A 213 18.41 15.65 11.87
C ALA A 213 17.37 16.23 12.86
N ASN A 214 17.45 17.54 13.14
CA ASN A 214 16.54 18.22 14.07
C ASN A 214 15.11 18.26 13.55
N GLU A 215 14.93 18.66 12.27
CA GLU A 215 13.60 18.72 11.65
C GLU A 215 12.97 17.32 11.55
N THR A 216 13.76 16.30 11.18
CA THR A 216 13.30 14.90 11.15
C THR A 216 12.90 14.41 12.55
N SER A 217 13.67 14.76 13.58
CA SER A 217 13.33 14.41 14.98
C SER A 217 12.01 15.07 15.42
N ALA A 218 11.78 16.33 15.04
CA ALA A 218 10.58 17.09 15.38
C ALA A 218 9.29 16.52 14.75
N LEU A 219 9.37 15.78 13.65
CA LEU A 219 8.20 15.13 13.02
C LEU A 219 7.46 14.17 13.94
N ALA A 220 8.12 13.62 14.96
CA ALA A 220 7.46 12.80 15.98
C ALA A 220 6.33 13.58 16.69
N ARG A 221 6.55 14.88 16.98
CA ARG A 221 5.51 15.77 17.56
C ARG A 221 4.41 16.11 16.56
N VAL A 222 4.77 16.20 15.28
CA VAL A 222 3.81 16.49 14.20
C VAL A 222 2.85 15.32 14.04
N TYR A 223 3.35 14.09 14.13
CA TYR A 223 2.54 12.88 14.22
C TYR A 223 1.60 12.93 15.42
N ASP A 224 2.12 13.16 16.64
CA ASP A 224 1.29 13.20 17.86
C ASP A 224 0.17 14.25 17.77
N TYR A 225 0.50 15.42 17.20
CA TYR A 225 -0.46 16.48 16.93
C TYR A 225 -1.53 16.03 15.91
N ALA A 226 -1.13 15.39 14.81
CA ALA A 226 -2.05 14.91 13.78
C ALA A 226 -3.00 13.85 14.33
N VAL A 227 -2.49 12.86 15.07
CA VAL A 227 -3.30 11.81 15.72
C VAL A 227 -4.33 12.44 16.65
N LYS A 228 -3.90 13.38 17.50
CA LYS A 228 -4.80 14.07 18.43
C LYS A 228 -5.88 14.87 17.71
N THR A 229 -5.53 15.52 16.59
CA THR A 229 -6.40 16.43 15.83
C THR A 229 -7.44 15.66 15.01
N PHE A 230 -7.02 14.61 14.29
CA PHE A 230 -7.88 13.87 13.38
C PHE A 230 -8.49 12.60 13.99
N LYS A 231 -8.04 12.19 15.18
CA LYS A 231 -8.42 10.91 15.81
C LYS A 231 -8.10 9.73 14.88
N GLN A 232 -6.93 9.79 14.25
CA GLN A 232 -6.48 8.83 13.26
C GLN A 232 -5.02 8.50 13.49
N GLU A 233 -4.71 7.23 13.74
CA GLU A 233 -3.36 6.71 14.02
C GLU A 233 -2.64 6.25 12.76
N ASN A 234 -3.37 5.96 11.69
CA ASN A 234 -2.83 5.62 10.38
C ASN A 234 -2.28 6.86 9.67
N VAL A 235 -0.97 7.05 9.78
CA VAL A 235 -0.28 8.24 9.28
C VAL A 235 0.90 7.85 8.40
N MET A 236 1.01 8.47 7.23
CA MET A 236 2.16 8.37 6.35
C MET A 236 2.90 9.71 6.31
N LEU A 237 4.15 9.73 6.78
CA LEU A 237 5.06 10.86 6.66
C LEU A 237 5.95 10.64 5.44
N MET A 238 6.03 11.62 4.54
CA MET A 238 6.79 11.47 3.31
C MET A 238 7.35 12.78 2.75
N GLY A 239 8.43 12.66 1.99
CA GLY A 239 9.09 13.76 1.28
C GLY A 239 10.61 13.73 1.39
N ASP A 240 11.25 14.75 0.81
CA ASP A 240 12.68 15.00 0.95
C ASP A 240 13.04 15.43 2.38
N MET A 241 13.45 14.46 3.19
CA MET A 241 13.87 14.70 4.57
C MET A 241 15.35 15.06 4.68
N ASN A 242 16.10 15.10 3.56
CA ASN A 242 17.55 15.24 3.56
C ASN A 242 18.25 14.30 4.58
N ALA A 243 17.60 13.20 4.96
CA ALA A 243 17.91 12.45 6.17
C ALA A 243 18.96 11.38 5.90
N ALA A 244 20.13 11.78 5.40
CA ALA A 244 21.24 10.89 5.09
C ALA A 244 22.56 11.63 4.83
N CYS A 245 23.59 10.87 4.48
CA CYS A 245 24.86 11.39 3.95
C CYS A 245 25.47 12.48 4.84
N SER A 246 25.92 13.59 4.28
CA SER A 246 26.53 14.69 5.04
C SER A 246 25.55 15.46 5.92
N ASN A 247 24.24 15.32 5.67
CA ASN A 247 23.19 16.09 6.33
C ASN A 247 22.76 15.48 7.67
N VAL A 248 22.90 14.16 7.82
CA VAL A 248 22.63 13.43 9.07
C VAL A 248 23.76 12.45 9.34
N ARG A 249 24.53 12.69 10.39
CA ARG A 249 25.65 11.82 10.78
C ARG A 249 25.12 10.53 11.38
N ILE A 250 25.93 9.47 11.35
CA ILE A 250 25.58 8.17 11.96
C ILE A 250 25.20 8.35 13.44
N SER A 251 25.94 9.18 14.18
CA SER A 251 25.66 9.48 15.60
C SER A 251 24.36 10.24 15.84
N ASP A 252 23.84 10.95 14.84
CA ASP A 252 22.65 11.78 15.01
C ASP A 252 21.38 10.92 15.10
N TRP A 253 21.37 9.74 14.46
CA TRP A 253 20.23 8.81 14.47
C TRP A 253 19.81 8.37 15.87
N ASP A 254 20.76 8.25 16.80
CA ASP A 254 20.49 7.92 18.21
C ASP A 254 19.74 9.03 18.97
N SER A 255 19.60 10.21 18.36
CA SER A 255 18.88 11.37 18.90
C SER A 255 17.62 11.74 18.10
N ILE A 256 17.36 11.07 16.97
CA ILE A 256 16.17 11.33 16.15
C ILE A 256 14.99 10.58 16.78
N GLU A 257 14.07 11.30 17.40
CA GLU A 257 12.93 10.70 18.11
C GLU A 257 12.02 9.89 17.17
N LEU A 258 11.81 10.38 15.93
CA LEU A 258 11.08 9.65 14.89
C LEU A 258 11.74 8.30 14.51
N TRP A 259 13.05 8.16 14.68
CA TRP A 259 13.79 6.92 14.40
C TRP A 259 13.72 5.93 15.57
N LYS A 260 13.73 6.45 16.81
CA LYS A 260 13.76 5.64 18.03
C LYS A 260 12.41 5.06 18.41
N ARG A 261 11.33 5.75 18.04
CA ARG A 261 9.96 5.40 18.40
C ARG A 261 9.49 4.15 17.61
N PRO A 262 9.17 3.03 18.29
CA PRO A 262 8.92 1.73 17.65
C PRO A 262 7.62 1.67 16.82
N GLU A 263 6.71 2.61 17.00
CA GLU A 263 5.49 2.73 16.21
C GLU A 263 5.73 3.21 14.78
N PHE A 264 6.93 3.73 14.47
CA PHE A 264 7.27 4.17 13.11
C PHE A 264 8.02 3.10 12.33
N THR A 265 7.46 2.72 11.20
CA THR A 265 8.13 1.90 10.21
C THR A 265 8.70 2.78 9.10
N TRP A 266 10.02 2.80 8.97
CA TRP A 266 10.71 3.42 7.85
C TRP A 266 10.68 2.48 6.65
N LEU A 267 9.92 2.82 5.62
CA LEU A 267 9.81 2.01 4.40
C LEU A 267 10.99 2.24 3.48
N ILE A 268 11.36 3.51 3.25
CA ILE A 268 12.58 3.86 2.54
C ILE A 268 13.73 3.92 3.55
N THR A 269 14.48 2.83 3.63
CA THR A 269 15.63 2.62 4.53
C THR A 269 16.94 3.21 3.97
N HIS A 270 18.04 3.07 4.71
CA HIS A 270 19.33 3.71 4.39
C HIS A 270 20.04 3.14 3.15
N ASP A 271 19.57 2.03 2.61
CA ASP A 271 20.11 1.32 1.46
C ASP A 271 19.54 1.80 0.12
N PHE A 272 18.52 2.67 0.14
CA PHE A 272 17.96 3.26 -1.05
C PHE A 272 18.80 4.44 -1.58
N ASP A 273 18.80 4.58 -2.90
CA ASP A 273 19.31 5.75 -3.60
C ASP A 273 18.14 6.55 -4.15
N THR A 274 17.87 7.72 -3.55
CA THR A 274 16.74 8.58 -3.94
C THR A 274 17.18 9.81 -4.73
N THR A 275 18.45 9.90 -5.13
CA THR A 275 18.97 11.03 -5.91
C THR A 275 19.47 10.62 -7.29
N LEU A 276 19.45 11.57 -8.23
CA LEU A 276 20.10 11.46 -9.53
C LEU A 276 21.61 11.74 -9.47
N SER A 277 22.13 12.10 -8.29
CA SER A 277 23.54 12.45 -8.10
C SER A 277 24.45 11.22 -8.20
N THR A 278 25.75 11.43 -8.32
CA THR A 278 26.73 10.32 -8.29
C THR A 278 26.85 9.69 -6.90
N ASN A 279 26.38 10.38 -5.85
CA ASN A 279 26.43 9.89 -4.48
C ASN A 279 25.08 9.25 -4.14
N CYS A 280 25.11 7.98 -3.75
CA CYS A 280 23.93 7.26 -3.27
C CYS A 280 23.48 7.85 -1.93
N CYS A 281 22.35 8.57 -1.92
CA CYS A 281 21.81 9.19 -0.71
C CYS A 281 20.29 8.91 -0.58
N PRO A 282 19.82 8.31 0.53
CA PRO A 282 18.40 8.14 0.85
C PRO A 282 17.84 9.41 1.52
N TYR A 283 17.77 10.52 0.76
CA TYR A 283 17.24 11.77 1.29
C TYR A 283 15.71 11.74 1.44
N ASP A 284 15.04 11.20 0.44
CA ASP A 284 13.59 11.08 0.38
C ASP A 284 13.14 9.86 1.16
N ARG A 285 12.14 10.03 2.03
CA ARG A 285 11.67 8.99 2.94
C ARG A 285 10.17 8.79 2.84
N ILE A 286 9.75 7.56 3.10
CA ILE A 286 8.37 7.20 3.42
C ILE A 286 8.41 6.47 4.76
N ILE A 287 7.68 6.98 5.73
CA ILE A 287 7.58 6.46 7.09
C ILE A 287 6.09 6.31 7.40
N ILE A 288 5.70 5.21 8.03
CA ILE A 288 4.31 4.95 8.38
C ILE A 288 4.15 4.65 9.87
N ALA A 289 2.96 4.90 10.39
CA ALA A 289 2.48 4.46 11.69
C ALA A 289 1.00 4.04 11.58
N GLY A 290 0.56 3.18 12.49
CA GLY A 290 -0.79 2.60 12.52
C GLY A 290 -0.86 1.19 11.93
N ASP A 291 -1.48 0.27 12.66
CA ASP A 291 -1.50 -1.16 12.33
C ASP A 291 -2.24 -1.45 11.01
N GLU A 292 -3.36 -0.75 10.73
CA GLU A 292 -4.11 -0.93 9.49
C GLU A 292 -3.32 -0.47 8.27
N LEU A 293 -2.60 0.65 8.38
CA LEU A 293 -1.72 1.13 7.31
C LEU A 293 -0.51 0.21 7.11
N GLU A 294 0.09 -0.27 8.19
CA GLU A 294 1.16 -1.26 8.15
C GLU A 294 0.73 -2.54 7.43
N ASP A 295 -0.46 -3.06 7.76
CA ASP A 295 -1.07 -4.22 7.10
C ASP A 295 -1.52 -3.94 5.66
N ALA A 296 -1.80 -2.67 5.31
CA ALA A 296 -2.11 -2.29 3.93
C ALA A 296 -0.85 -2.22 3.04
N VAL A 297 0.35 -2.03 3.60
CA VAL A 297 1.57 -1.87 2.80
C VAL A 297 1.99 -3.16 2.08
N ILE A 298 2.23 -3.02 0.78
CA ILE A 298 2.86 -4.04 -0.06
C ILE A 298 4.39 -3.80 -0.02
N ARG A 299 5.09 -4.45 0.90
CA ARG A 299 6.51 -4.17 1.23
C ARG A 299 7.45 -4.26 0.02
N GLU A 300 7.22 -5.19 -0.89
CA GLU A 300 8.02 -5.40 -2.11
C GLU A 300 7.84 -4.30 -3.16
N SER A 301 6.84 -3.44 -3.00
CA SER A 301 6.59 -2.32 -3.92
C SER A 301 7.32 -1.03 -3.53
N VAL A 302 7.97 -1.01 -2.37
CA VAL A 302 8.65 0.16 -1.83
C VAL A 302 9.94 0.42 -2.61
N GLY A 303 10.12 1.65 -3.09
CA GLY A 303 11.41 2.08 -3.63
C GLY A 303 11.37 3.39 -4.43
N PRO A 304 12.53 3.82 -4.95
CA PRO A 304 12.63 4.98 -5.81
C PRO A 304 12.21 4.65 -7.25
N PHE A 305 11.44 5.54 -7.86
CA PHE A 305 11.07 5.46 -9.26
C PHE A 305 12.16 6.07 -10.14
N LYS A 306 13.11 5.24 -10.59
CA LYS A 306 14.24 5.65 -11.46
C LYS A 306 13.79 5.88 -12.92
N TYR A 307 13.03 6.96 -13.13
CA TYR A 307 12.37 7.26 -14.40
C TYR A 307 13.31 7.50 -15.58
N ARG A 308 14.57 7.89 -15.33
CA ARG A 308 15.58 8.09 -16.38
C ARG A 308 15.75 6.81 -17.20
N ASP A 309 16.01 5.70 -16.52
CA ASP A 309 16.32 4.41 -17.13
C ASP A 309 15.07 3.84 -17.82
N LEU A 310 13.92 3.92 -17.15
CA LEU A 310 12.65 3.42 -17.66
C LEU A 310 12.14 4.19 -18.88
N TYR A 311 12.42 5.49 -18.97
CA TYR A 311 12.02 6.31 -20.10
C TYR A 311 13.11 6.45 -21.16
N GLY A 312 14.30 5.91 -20.93
CA GLY A 312 15.43 5.97 -21.87
C GLY A 312 15.88 7.41 -22.16
N ILE A 313 15.82 8.30 -21.17
CA ILE A 313 16.21 9.71 -21.32
C ILE A 313 17.64 9.95 -20.82
N SER A 314 18.29 10.99 -21.33
CA SER A 314 19.64 11.36 -20.88
C SER A 314 19.66 11.84 -19.42
N THR A 315 20.83 11.77 -18.79
CA THR A 315 21.03 12.34 -17.44
C THR A 315 20.69 13.82 -17.40
N ASP A 316 21.09 14.61 -18.42
CA ASP A 316 20.76 16.04 -18.50
C ASP A 316 19.25 16.29 -18.55
N MET A 317 18.52 15.45 -19.29
CA MET A 317 17.06 15.55 -19.36
C MET A 317 16.41 15.15 -18.04
N ALA A 318 16.96 14.14 -17.35
CA ALA A 318 16.48 13.75 -16.04
C ALA A 318 16.74 14.87 -15.00
N LEU A 319 17.93 15.46 -14.97
CA LEU A 319 18.26 16.59 -14.11
C LEU A 319 17.42 17.84 -14.43
N ALA A 320 17.03 18.04 -15.69
CA ALA A 320 16.09 19.10 -16.05
C ALA A 320 14.68 18.87 -15.44
N VAL A 321 14.30 17.61 -15.18
CA VAL A 321 13.08 17.25 -14.46
C VAL A 321 13.27 17.45 -12.95
N SER A 322 14.21 16.75 -12.33
CA SER A 322 14.58 16.92 -10.92
C SER A 322 15.93 16.25 -10.63
N ASP A 323 16.60 16.61 -9.55
CA ASP A 323 17.75 15.90 -8.98
C ASP A 323 17.36 14.79 -7.99
N HIS A 324 16.07 14.63 -7.71
CA HIS A 324 15.51 13.55 -6.90
C HIS A 324 14.75 12.52 -7.75
N TRP A 325 14.72 11.27 -7.28
CA TRP A 325 13.75 10.28 -7.72
C TRP A 325 12.49 10.41 -6.87
N PRO A 326 11.29 10.24 -7.44
CA PRO A 326 10.12 9.98 -6.62
C PRO A 326 10.34 8.72 -5.76
N VAL A 327 9.90 8.73 -4.51
CA VAL A 327 9.78 7.52 -3.69
C VAL A 327 8.34 7.05 -3.69
N GLU A 328 8.13 5.75 -3.83
CA GLU A 328 6.79 5.16 -4.03
C GLU A 328 6.56 3.90 -3.20
N VAL A 329 5.29 3.65 -2.87
CA VAL A 329 4.79 2.43 -2.22
C VAL A 329 3.37 2.13 -2.68
N LYS A 330 3.01 0.86 -2.78
CA LYS A 330 1.63 0.42 -3.03
C LYS A 330 0.94 0.00 -1.74
N LEU A 331 -0.33 0.38 -1.62
CA LEU A 331 -1.25 -0.06 -0.58
C LEU A 331 -2.27 -1.05 -1.14
N ARG A 332 -2.66 -2.06 -0.35
CA ARG A 332 -3.61 -3.11 -0.73
C ARG A 332 -5.01 -2.52 -0.94
N GLY A 333 -5.59 -2.80 -2.11
CA GLY A 333 -6.98 -2.46 -2.38
C GLY A 333 -7.95 -3.37 -1.61
N GLY A 334 -9.08 -2.81 -1.21
CA GLY A 334 -10.16 -3.50 -0.53
C GLY A 334 -10.97 -4.41 -1.44
N THR A 335 -11.84 -5.21 -0.83
CA THR A 335 -12.85 -5.98 -1.56
C THR A 335 -14.04 -5.06 -1.83
N SER A 336 -14.59 -5.07 -3.06
CA SER A 336 -15.71 -4.18 -3.37
C SER A 336 -16.93 -4.55 -2.51
N LYS A 337 -17.73 -3.55 -2.10
CA LYS A 337 -18.92 -3.77 -1.25
C LYS A 337 -19.87 -4.84 -1.81
N ALA A 338 -19.99 -4.92 -3.13
CA ALA A 338 -20.77 -5.95 -3.80
C ALA A 338 -20.15 -7.35 -3.62
N ALA A 339 -18.83 -7.48 -3.68
CA ALA A 339 -18.15 -8.73 -3.40
C ALA A 339 -18.22 -9.12 -1.92
N SER A 340 -18.03 -8.18 -0.98
CA SER A 340 -18.11 -8.48 0.46
C SER A 340 -19.48 -9.01 0.87
N VAL A 341 -20.55 -8.56 0.22
CA VAL A 341 -21.93 -9.01 0.51
C VAL A 341 -22.27 -10.34 -0.17
N ASN A 342 -21.64 -10.67 -1.30
CA ASN A 342 -21.97 -11.87 -2.08
C ASN A 342 -20.96 -13.03 -1.90
N LEU A 343 -19.80 -12.75 -1.31
CA LEU A 343 -18.83 -13.76 -0.92
C LEU A 343 -19.19 -14.24 0.48
N GLU A 344 -20.11 -15.21 0.55
CA GLU A 344 -20.25 -16.10 1.70
C GLU A 344 -19.10 -17.12 1.60
N PRO A 345 -18.05 -17.04 2.44
CA PRO A 345 -16.96 -17.99 2.39
C PRO A 345 -17.49 -19.39 2.74
N SER A 346 -17.58 -20.26 1.73
CA SER A 346 -17.93 -21.68 1.93
C SER A 346 -16.76 -22.50 2.49
N LEU A 347 -15.56 -21.92 2.50
CA LEU A 347 -14.34 -22.50 3.05
C LEU A 347 -13.40 -21.38 3.49
N CYS A 348 -13.10 -21.32 4.79
CA CYS A 348 -12.06 -20.45 5.35
C CYS A 348 -10.77 -21.27 5.47
N LEU A 349 -9.73 -20.89 4.73
CA LEU A 349 -8.39 -21.47 4.86
C LEU A 349 -7.50 -20.45 5.57
N ILE A 350 -7.17 -20.70 6.82
CA ILE A 350 -6.17 -19.93 7.54
C ILE A 350 -4.83 -20.62 7.33
N ILE A 351 -3.95 -19.99 6.54
CA ILE A 351 -2.57 -20.42 6.42
C ILE A 351 -1.78 -19.68 7.50
N HIS A 352 -1.48 -20.39 8.58
CA HIS A 352 -0.53 -19.89 9.58
C HIS A 352 0.88 -20.00 9.00
N ASP A 353 1.45 -18.86 8.63
CA ASP A 353 2.88 -18.80 8.37
C ASP A 353 3.64 -18.85 9.69
N VAL A 354 4.03 -20.08 10.09
CA VAL A 354 4.85 -20.34 11.28
C VAL A 354 6.32 -20.01 11.08
N ARG A 355 6.72 -19.51 9.91
CA ARG A 355 8.02 -18.86 9.79
C ARG A 355 7.93 -17.65 10.72
N SER A 356 8.77 -17.61 11.75
CA SER A 356 8.99 -16.39 12.51
C SER A 356 9.06 -15.22 11.53
N LYS A 357 8.54 -14.03 11.87
CA LYS A 357 8.95 -12.77 11.23
C LYS A 357 10.47 -12.58 11.45
N SER A 358 11.29 -13.49 10.95
CA SER A 358 12.68 -13.26 10.70
C SER A 358 12.63 -12.29 9.54
N ILE A 359 12.72 -11.02 9.89
CA ILE A 359 13.34 -10.01 9.08
C ILE A 359 14.38 -10.73 8.20
N PRO A 360 14.28 -10.68 6.84
CA PRO A 360 15.14 -11.43 5.95
C PRO A 360 16.57 -11.44 6.50
N SER A 361 17.24 -12.60 6.55
CA SER A 361 18.56 -12.73 7.17
C SER A 361 19.59 -11.72 6.65
N GLN A 362 19.34 -11.10 5.49
CA GLN A 362 20.03 -9.93 4.95
C GLN A 362 19.92 -8.68 5.85
N LEU A 363 18.77 -8.37 6.45
CA LEU A 363 18.56 -7.28 7.40
C LEU A 363 19.13 -7.58 8.80
N LEU A 364 19.14 -8.85 9.23
CA LEU A 364 19.82 -9.26 10.48
C LEU A 364 21.35 -9.23 10.34
N SER A 365 21.89 -9.56 9.16
CA SER A 365 23.33 -9.47 8.87
C SER A 365 23.89 -8.04 8.89
N GLN A 366 23.02 -7.03 8.89
CA GLN A 366 23.41 -5.62 8.86
C GLN A 366 23.40 -4.94 10.23
N LYS A 367 22.82 -5.56 11.27
CA LYS A 367 23.03 -5.10 12.67
C LYS A 367 24.45 -5.38 13.17
N SER A 368 25.20 -6.28 12.54
CA SER A 368 26.60 -6.57 12.85
C SER A 368 27.63 -5.68 12.14
N THR A 369 27.22 -4.84 11.19
CA THR A 369 28.18 -4.05 10.39
C THR A 369 28.72 -2.82 11.13
N PHE A 370 28.07 -2.39 12.22
CA PHE A 370 28.43 -1.18 12.99
C PHE A 370 29.02 -1.44 14.38
N GLY A 371 29.49 -2.66 14.68
CA GLY A 371 30.39 -2.89 15.83
C GLY A 371 29.73 -3.03 17.21
N PHE A 372 28.44 -3.35 17.30
CA PHE A 372 27.81 -3.72 18.57
C PHE A 372 27.86 -5.24 18.80
N GLN A 373 28.34 -5.67 19.97
CA GLN A 373 28.18 -7.06 20.44
C GLN A 373 26.85 -7.19 21.18
N ILE A 374 25.96 -8.06 20.69
CA ILE A 374 24.82 -8.55 21.47
C ILE A 374 25.25 -9.85 22.14
N GLN A 375 25.43 -9.83 23.46
CA GLN A 375 25.55 -11.04 24.27
C GLN A 375 24.16 -11.69 24.40
N ASN A 376 24.07 -12.95 23.95
CA ASN A 376 22.89 -13.79 24.12
C ASN A 376 22.97 -14.47 25.49
N ASN A 377 22.21 -13.98 26.48
CA ASN A 377 21.97 -14.75 27.70
C ASN A 377 20.76 -15.67 27.48
N GLN A 378 21.01 -16.87 26.99
CA GLN A 378 20.19 -18.02 27.33
C GLN A 378 20.77 -18.65 28.60
N ILE A 379 20.06 -18.54 29.72
CA ILE A 379 20.19 -19.47 30.85
C ILE A 379 18.79 -19.98 31.22
N SER A 380 18.58 -21.24 30.83
CA SER A 380 17.81 -22.35 31.42
C SER A 380 16.82 -22.10 32.57
N THR A 381 15.56 -22.50 32.32
CA THR A 381 14.66 -23.39 33.12
C THR A 381 14.85 -23.50 34.63
N GLU A 382 13.84 -23.14 35.44
CA GLU A 382 12.76 -24.01 35.98
C GLU A 382 12.02 -23.34 37.16
N LEU A 383 10.73 -23.72 37.33
CA LEU A 383 9.83 -23.59 38.50
C LEU A 383 8.59 -22.67 38.35
N TYR A 384 7.48 -23.32 37.94
CA TYR A 384 6.04 -23.14 38.23
C TYR A 384 5.47 -21.71 38.35
N SER A 385 4.39 -21.32 37.65
CA SER A 385 3.10 -22.02 37.53
C SER A 385 2.30 -21.60 36.28
N GLU A 386 1.41 -22.50 35.88
CA GLU A 386 0.29 -22.37 34.93
C GLU A 386 -0.30 -20.95 34.77
N SER A 387 -0.48 -20.49 33.52
CA SER A 387 -1.82 -20.24 32.92
C SER A 387 -1.72 -19.43 31.62
N SER A 388 -2.29 -20.02 30.55
CA SER A 388 -2.99 -19.38 29.42
C SER A 388 -2.35 -18.26 28.58
N ASN A 389 -2.13 -18.62 27.30
CA ASN A 389 -2.35 -17.85 26.05
C ASN A 389 -1.65 -16.50 25.83
N GLY A 390 -0.82 -16.45 24.77
CA GLY A 390 -0.36 -15.20 24.17
C GLY A 390 0.69 -15.36 23.07
N THR A 391 0.39 -16.10 21.99
CA THR A 391 1.22 -16.08 20.77
C THR A 391 0.71 -15.00 19.82
N SER A 392 1.53 -13.98 19.57
CA SER A 392 1.28 -12.95 18.55
C SER A 392 1.42 -13.54 17.14
N SER A 393 0.30 -14.08 16.64
CA SER A 393 0.11 -14.52 15.25
C SER A 393 -0.32 -13.32 14.41
N SER A 394 0.43 -12.98 13.36
CA SER A 394 -0.13 -12.15 12.28
C SER A 394 -1.03 -13.03 11.41
N THR A 395 -2.33 -12.95 11.67
CA THR A 395 -3.38 -13.67 10.94
C THR A 395 -3.74 -12.88 9.69
N ILE A 396 -3.51 -13.46 8.51
CA ILE A 396 -4.07 -12.92 7.27
C ILE A 396 -5.51 -13.41 7.18
N TYR A 397 -6.47 -12.53 7.44
CA TYR A 397 -7.88 -12.84 7.20
C TYR A 397 -8.11 -12.90 5.69
N ALA A 398 -8.31 -14.09 5.14
CA ALA A 398 -8.95 -14.24 3.85
C ALA A 398 -10.45 -14.42 4.11
N LEU A 399 -11.20 -13.30 4.14
CA LEU A 399 -12.68 -13.25 4.19
C LEU A 399 -13.29 -14.34 5.10
N CYS A 400 -13.13 -14.24 6.42
CA CYS A 400 -13.82 -15.13 7.35
C CYS A 400 -14.68 -14.29 8.28
N ASN A 401 -15.96 -14.63 8.38
CA ASN A 401 -16.89 -14.04 9.33
C ASN A 401 -16.65 -14.68 10.71
N PRO A 402 -16.18 -13.94 11.73
CA PRO A 402 -15.87 -14.52 13.03
C PRO A 402 -17.11 -14.89 13.87
N ASP A 403 -18.32 -14.53 13.45
CA ASP A 403 -19.54 -14.66 14.27
C ASP A 403 -20.37 -15.94 14.07
N ILE A 404 -19.83 -16.98 13.43
CA ILE A 404 -20.56 -18.26 13.32
C ILE A 404 -20.25 -19.13 14.55
N ASN A 405 -20.92 -18.85 15.66
CA ASN A 405 -21.13 -19.83 16.71
C ASN A 405 -22.20 -20.83 16.24
N SER A 406 -21.78 -22.06 15.91
CA SER A 406 -22.63 -23.25 15.89
C SER A 406 -21.91 -24.43 16.51
#